data_AF-A0A9P6N5J0-F1
#
_entry.id   AF-A0A9P6N5J0-F1
#
_cell.length_a   1.000
_cell.length_b   1.000
_cell.length_c   1.000
_cell.angle_alpha   90.00
_cell.angle_beta   90.00
_cell.angle_gamma   90.00
#
_symmetry.space_group_name_H-M   'P 1'
#
loop_
_entity.id
_entity.type
_entity.pdbx_description
1 polymer ?
#
loop_
_entity_poly.entity_id
_entity_poly.type
_entity_poly.pdbx_seq_one_letter_code
_entity_poly.pdbx_strand_id
1 'polypeptide(L)'
;MGQTSSSGHRITPQDRAILDMKLQRDRLKQYQKKIEVIANQECKIAKDALANGNKSKALLALRRKKYQETLLSKTDLQLETLQNLVSTVEFTLIEKDVLYGLKQGNEVLKEIHKEMNLDSVEKLMSDTAEAVAYQREIDGLMMSKMSADEEEDVQRELAILQAQETAKIEEQSPTTIGLPDVPQTRLPETAEPAYNQPAQQSRQSLPKEEAQEAMLA
;
A
#
# COMPACT_ATOMS: atom_id res chain seq x y z
N MET A 1 -44.31 -26.23 26.07
CA MET A 1 -43.79 -24.88 25.78
C MET A 1 -42.28 -24.96 25.92
N GLY A 2 -41.41 -24.64 24.98
CA GLY A 2 -41.51 -23.79 23.78
C GLY A 2 -40.24 -22.94 23.77
N GLN A 3 -39.32 -23.21 22.85
CA GLN A 3 -38.31 -22.27 22.33
C GLN A 3 -37.42 -23.01 21.30
N THR A 4 -37.92 -23.12 20.08
CA THR A 4 -37.08 -23.34 18.90
C THR A 4 -36.65 -21.95 18.41
N SER A 5 -35.65 -21.36 19.04
CA SER A 5 -35.00 -20.17 18.52
C SER A 5 -34.15 -20.59 17.32
N SER A 6 -34.76 -20.67 16.14
CA SER A 6 -34.00 -20.63 14.89
C SER A 6 -33.33 -19.27 14.83
N SER A 7 -32.01 -19.25 15.01
CA SER A 7 -31.18 -18.07 14.73
C SER A 7 -31.13 -17.87 13.22
N GLY A 8 -32.26 -17.47 12.62
CA GLY A 8 -32.30 -16.97 11.27
C GLY A 8 -31.41 -15.74 11.20
N HIS A 9 -30.43 -15.75 10.29
CA HIS A 9 -29.66 -14.56 9.92
C HIS A 9 -30.61 -13.36 9.80
N ARG A 10 -30.47 -12.38 10.70
CA ARG A 10 -31.32 -11.18 10.66
C ARG A 10 -30.85 -10.36 9.46
N ILE A 11 -31.63 -10.42 8.37
CA ILE A 11 -31.37 -9.65 7.16
C ILE A 11 -31.28 -8.17 7.55
N THR A 12 -30.10 -7.59 7.36
CA THR A 12 -29.84 -6.20 7.69
C THR A 12 -30.43 -5.28 6.61
N PRO A 13 -30.72 -3.99 6.91
CA PRO A 13 -31.15 -3.05 5.87
C PRO A 13 -30.11 -2.90 4.76
N GLN A 14 -28.83 -3.11 5.06
CA GLN A 14 -27.73 -3.12 4.10
C GLN A 14 -27.86 -4.29 3.12
N ASP A 15 -28.17 -5.49 3.61
CA ASP A 15 -28.37 -6.68 2.77
C ASP A 15 -29.54 -6.49 1.80
N ARG A 16 -30.62 -5.83 2.26
CA ARG A 16 -31.77 -5.49 1.40
C ARG A 16 -31.38 -4.51 0.30
N ALA A 17 -30.60 -3.47 0.63
CA ALA A 17 -30.13 -2.50 -0.35
C ALA A 17 -29.21 -3.16 -1.40
N ILE A 18 -28.30 -4.04 -0.97
CA ILE A 18 -27.42 -4.80 -1.88
C ILE A 18 -28.25 -5.71 -2.80
N LEU A 19 -29.28 -6.37 -2.25
CA LEU A 19 -30.20 -7.20 -3.03
C LEU A 19 -30.94 -6.36 -4.08
N ASP A 20 -31.51 -5.22 -3.70
CA ASP A 20 -32.25 -4.35 -4.60
C ASP A 20 -31.37 -3.82 -5.74
N MET A 21 -30.11 -3.45 -5.44
CA MET A 21 -29.13 -3.08 -6.46
C MET A 21 -28.84 -4.26 -7.41
N LYS A 22 -28.59 -5.47 -6.88
CA LYS A 22 -28.34 -6.67 -7.70
C LYS A 22 -29.55 -7.01 -8.58
N LEU A 23 -30.76 -6.90 -8.07
CA LEU A 23 -31.99 -7.08 -8.84
C LEU A 23 -32.09 -6.05 -9.97
N GLN A 24 -31.75 -4.79 -9.69
CA GLN A 24 -31.78 -3.74 -10.70
C GLN A 24 -30.73 -3.97 -11.80
N ARG A 25 -29.53 -4.43 -11.45
CA ARG A 25 -28.51 -4.89 -12.42
C ARG A 25 -29.07 -5.97 -13.34
N ASP A 26 -29.73 -6.96 -12.77
CA ASP A 26 -30.24 -8.10 -13.54
C ASP A 26 -31.40 -7.69 -14.45
N ARG A 27 -32.26 -6.76 -13.99
CA ARG A 27 -33.28 -6.12 -14.83
C ARG A 27 -32.66 -5.33 -15.99
N LEU A 28 -31.60 -4.56 -15.75
CA LEU A 28 -30.89 -3.84 -16.80
C LEU A 28 -30.27 -4.80 -17.83
N LYS A 29 -29.68 -5.92 -17.39
CA LYS A 29 -29.17 -6.98 -18.29
C LYS A 29 -30.28 -7.59 -19.15
N GLN A 30 -31.46 -7.85 -18.57
CA GLN A 30 -32.61 -8.34 -19.32
C GLN A 30 -33.10 -7.30 -20.33
N TYR A 31 -33.10 -6.02 -19.96
CA TYR A 31 -33.48 -4.92 -20.84
C TYR A 31 -32.50 -4.73 -22.00
N GLN A 32 -31.19 -4.83 -21.75
CA GLN A 32 -30.13 -4.83 -22.76
C GLN A 32 -30.38 -5.92 -23.81
N LYS A 33 -30.59 -7.17 -23.38
CA LYS A 33 -30.89 -8.29 -24.30
C LYS A 33 -32.14 -8.02 -25.15
N LYS A 34 -33.18 -7.42 -24.57
CA LYS A 34 -34.40 -7.04 -25.32
C LYS A 34 -34.09 -5.99 -26.38
N ILE A 35 -33.32 -4.94 -26.05
CA ILE A 35 -32.94 -3.90 -27.01
C ILE A 35 -32.09 -4.48 -28.14
N GLU A 36 -31.15 -5.38 -27.84
CA GLU A 36 -30.33 -6.06 -28.85
C GLU A 36 -31.16 -6.85 -29.85
N VAL A 37 -32.16 -7.61 -29.37
CA VAL A 37 -33.08 -8.35 -30.24
C VAL A 37 -33.84 -7.39 -31.16
N ILE A 38 -34.34 -6.27 -30.62
CA ILE A 38 -35.06 -5.26 -31.41
C ILE A 38 -34.11 -4.60 -32.43
N ALA A 39 -32.88 -4.28 -32.07
CA ALA A 39 -31.89 -3.70 -32.97
C ALA A 39 -31.53 -4.64 -34.12
N ASN A 40 -31.42 -5.94 -33.84
CA ASN A 40 -31.24 -6.96 -34.86
C ASN A 40 -32.47 -7.08 -35.77
N GLN A 41 -33.68 -6.96 -35.23
CA GLN A 41 -34.91 -6.95 -36.00
C GLN A 41 -34.98 -5.74 -36.94
N GLU A 42 -34.70 -4.53 -36.46
CA GLU A 42 -34.66 -3.30 -37.27
C GLU A 42 -33.59 -3.37 -38.37
N CYS A 43 -32.46 -4.04 -38.10
CA CYS A 43 -31.43 -4.31 -39.10
C CYS A 43 -31.95 -5.22 -40.23
N LYS A 44 -32.70 -6.28 -39.91
CA LYS A 44 -33.35 -7.13 -40.92
C LYS A 44 -34.38 -6.36 -41.74
N ILE A 45 -35.26 -5.60 -41.06
CA ILE A 45 -36.27 -4.77 -41.73
C ILE A 45 -35.63 -3.74 -42.68
N ALA A 46 -34.51 -3.14 -42.28
CA ALA A 46 -33.76 -2.22 -43.14
C ALA A 46 -33.22 -2.92 -44.39
N LYS A 47 -32.65 -4.13 -44.25
CA LYS A 47 -32.15 -4.94 -45.38
C LYS A 47 -33.28 -5.34 -46.32
N ASP A 48 -34.40 -5.81 -45.78
CA ASP A 48 -35.57 -6.20 -46.58
C ASP A 48 -36.17 -5.00 -47.32
N ALA A 49 -36.23 -3.83 -46.67
CA ALA A 49 -36.71 -2.60 -47.30
C ALA A 49 -35.80 -2.13 -48.45
N LEU A 50 -34.47 -2.31 -48.32
CA LEU A 50 -33.52 -2.03 -49.41
C LEU A 50 -33.67 -3.01 -50.57
N ALA A 51 -33.85 -4.31 -50.29
CA ALA A 51 -34.09 -5.32 -51.32
C ALA A 51 -35.36 -5.02 -52.14
N ASN A 52 -36.40 -4.50 -51.48
CA ASN A 52 -37.65 -4.08 -52.12
C ASN A 52 -37.60 -2.67 -52.75
N GLY A 53 -36.43 -2.03 -52.81
CA GLY A 53 -36.25 -0.68 -53.40
C GLY A 53 -36.87 0.48 -52.60
N ASN A 54 -37.39 0.23 -51.40
CA ASN A 54 -38.14 1.19 -50.60
C ASN A 54 -37.23 2.00 -49.66
N LYS A 55 -36.54 2.99 -50.23
CA LYS A 55 -35.53 3.82 -49.54
C LYS A 55 -36.05 4.55 -48.30
N SER A 56 -37.28 5.08 -48.34
CA SER A 56 -37.86 5.82 -47.21
C SER A 56 -38.07 4.94 -45.98
N LYS A 57 -38.52 3.69 -46.17
CA LYS A 57 -38.72 2.72 -45.09
C LYS A 57 -37.37 2.24 -44.53
N ALA A 58 -36.38 2.03 -45.38
CA ALA A 58 -35.03 1.67 -44.95
C ALA A 58 -34.39 2.77 -44.08
N LEU A 59 -34.52 4.05 -44.47
CA LEU A 59 -34.00 5.17 -43.67
C LEU A 59 -34.68 5.27 -42.29
N LEU A 60 -35.99 5.02 -42.20
CA LEU A 60 -36.70 5.01 -40.92
C LEU A 60 -36.20 3.89 -39.99
N ALA A 61 -36.04 2.68 -40.53
CA ALA A 61 -35.53 1.53 -39.77
C ALA A 61 -34.09 1.79 -39.27
N LEU A 62 -33.23 2.39 -40.10
CA LEU A 62 -31.87 2.77 -39.70
C LEU A 62 -31.85 3.84 -38.59
N ARG A 63 -32.76 4.81 -38.62
CA ARG A 63 -32.89 5.80 -37.52
C ARG A 63 -33.32 5.14 -36.22
N ARG A 64 -34.27 4.19 -36.26
CA ARG A 64 -34.70 3.41 -35.09
C ARG A 64 -33.58 2.55 -34.53
N LYS A 65 -32.83 1.86 -35.41
CA LYS A 65 -31.61 1.12 -35.03
C LYS A 65 -30.61 2.05 -34.32
N LYS A 66 -30.34 3.24 -34.86
CA LYS A 66 -29.41 4.18 -34.25
C LYS A 66 -29.85 4.64 -32.86
N TYR A 67 -31.14 4.90 -32.69
CA TYR A 67 -31.72 5.23 -31.38
C TYR A 67 -31.55 4.09 -30.37
N GLN A 68 -31.78 2.84 -30.79
CA GLN A 68 -31.60 1.66 -29.95
C GLN A 68 -30.12 1.45 -29.56
N GLU A 69 -29.18 1.68 -30.48
CA GLU A 69 -27.74 1.65 -30.17
C GLU A 69 -27.35 2.70 -29.12
N THR A 70 -27.87 3.93 -29.24
CA THR A 70 -27.64 4.97 -28.22
C THR A 70 -28.23 4.56 -26.87
N LEU A 71 -29.40 3.94 -26.86
CA LEU A 71 -30.03 3.46 -25.63
C LEU A 71 -29.25 2.30 -25.00
N LEU A 72 -28.69 1.40 -25.83
CA LEU A 72 -27.83 0.31 -25.42
C LEU A 72 -26.56 0.85 -24.75
N SER A 73 -25.87 1.79 -25.41
CA SER A 73 -24.68 2.45 -24.85
C SER A 73 -24.96 3.16 -23.51
N LYS A 74 -26.11 3.84 -23.38
CA LYS A 74 -26.53 4.44 -22.10
C LYS A 74 -26.78 3.38 -21.02
N THR A 75 -27.38 2.25 -21.41
CA THR A 75 -27.67 1.14 -20.49
C THR A 75 -26.38 0.47 -20.02
N ASP A 76 -25.39 0.29 -20.90
CA ASP A 76 -24.07 -0.25 -20.55
C ASP A 76 -23.35 0.64 -19.52
N LEU A 77 -23.35 1.97 -19.74
CA LEU A 77 -22.77 2.92 -18.80
C LEU A 77 -23.46 2.86 -17.42
N GLN A 78 -24.79 2.77 -17.41
CA GLN A 78 -25.56 2.62 -16.16
C GLN A 78 -25.26 1.30 -15.46
N LEU A 79 -25.10 0.22 -16.22
CA LEU A 79 -24.78 -1.10 -15.70
C LEU A 79 -23.37 -1.12 -15.08
N GLU A 80 -22.38 -0.50 -15.73
CA GLU A 80 -21.03 -0.31 -15.18
C GLU A 80 -21.09 0.50 -13.88
N THR A 81 -21.77 1.65 -13.89
CA THR A 81 -21.95 2.50 -12.71
C THR A 81 -22.56 1.71 -11.54
N LEU A 82 -23.57 0.88 -11.81
CA LEU A 82 -24.24 0.09 -10.80
C LEU A 82 -23.36 -1.07 -10.29
N GLN A 83 -22.56 -1.69 -11.15
CA GLN A 83 -21.56 -2.69 -10.72
C GLN A 83 -20.50 -2.08 -9.81
N ASN A 84 -19.98 -0.92 -10.18
CA ASN A 84 -19.02 -0.18 -9.36
C ASN A 84 -19.63 0.17 -7.99
N LEU A 85 -20.86 0.68 -7.97
CA LEU A 85 -21.55 1.01 -6.73
C LEU A 85 -21.74 -0.21 -5.81
N VAL A 86 -22.13 -1.37 -6.36
CA VAL A 86 -22.28 -2.61 -5.58
C VAL A 86 -20.93 -3.05 -5.01
N SER A 87 -19.87 -3.03 -5.82
CA SER A 87 -18.52 -3.39 -5.37
C SER A 87 -18.03 -2.46 -4.26
N THR A 88 -18.23 -1.14 -4.42
CA THR A 88 -17.88 -0.14 -3.40
C THR A 88 -18.64 -0.40 -2.10
N VAL A 89 -19.95 -0.66 -2.15
CA VAL A 89 -20.75 -0.91 -0.94
C VAL A 89 -20.32 -2.20 -0.24
N GLU A 90 -20.03 -3.27 -0.99
CA GLU A 90 -19.50 -4.52 -0.42
C GLU A 90 -18.13 -4.30 0.23
N PHE A 91 -17.25 -3.52 -0.40
CA PHE A 91 -15.96 -3.17 0.17
C PHE A 91 -16.08 -2.31 1.44
N THR A 92 -16.97 -1.31 1.45
CA THR A 92 -17.22 -0.48 2.64
C THR A 92 -17.80 -1.29 3.80
N LEU A 93 -18.55 -2.35 3.53
CA LEU A 93 -19.00 -3.29 4.57
C LEU A 93 -17.81 -3.98 5.25
N ILE A 94 -16.84 -4.46 4.46
CA ILE A 94 -15.61 -5.06 4.96
C ILE A 94 -14.78 -4.03 5.73
N GLU A 95 -14.65 -2.82 5.20
CA GLU A 95 -13.93 -1.73 5.84
C GLU A 95 -14.50 -1.40 7.23
N LYS A 96 -15.84 -1.38 7.35
CA LYS A 96 -16.50 -1.23 8.65
C LYS A 96 -16.09 -2.32 9.63
N ASP A 97 -16.05 -3.58 9.19
CA ASP A 97 -15.69 -4.71 10.06
C ASP A 97 -14.22 -4.64 10.49
N VAL A 98 -13.33 -4.23 9.57
CA VAL A 98 -11.91 -3.95 9.89
C VAL A 98 -11.79 -2.84 10.92
N LEU A 99 -12.52 -1.73 10.76
CA LEU A 99 -12.55 -0.63 11.73
C LEU A 99 -13.04 -1.09 13.11
N TYR A 100 -14.05 -1.97 13.15
CA TYR A 100 -14.54 -2.54 14.40
C TYR A 100 -13.48 -3.43 15.08
N GLY A 101 -12.77 -4.25 14.30
CA GLY A 101 -11.64 -5.04 14.80
C GLY A 101 -10.50 -4.19 15.33
N LEU A 102 -10.13 -3.12 14.63
CA LEU A 102 -9.11 -2.15 15.09
C LEU A 102 -9.54 -1.45 16.38
N LYS A 103 -10.82 -1.11 16.52
CA LYS A 103 -11.35 -0.51 17.75
C LYS A 103 -11.24 -1.48 18.93
N GLN A 104 -11.65 -2.73 18.77
CA GLN A 104 -11.49 -3.75 19.82
C GLN A 104 -10.01 -3.97 20.17
N GLY A 105 -9.13 -4.08 19.17
CA GLY A 105 -7.70 -4.21 19.39
C GLY A 105 -7.12 -3.02 20.17
N ASN A 106 -7.59 -1.80 19.90
CA ASN A 106 -7.19 -0.61 20.65
C ASN A 106 -7.70 -0.61 22.10
N GLU A 107 -8.93 -1.08 22.34
CA GLU A 107 -9.48 -1.24 23.68
C GLU A 107 -8.66 -2.27 24.49
N VAL A 108 -8.35 -3.43 23.91
CA VAL A 108 -7.51 -4.46 24.55
C VAL A 108 -6.10 -3.93 24.82
N LEU A 109 -5.49 -3.22 23.86
CA LEU A 109 -4.18 -2.58 24.07
C LEU A 109 -4.21 -1.58 25.22
N LYS A 110 -5.29 -0.80 25.37
CA LYS A 110 -5.45 0.13 26.49
C LYS A 110 -5.58 -0.60 27.82
N GLU A 111 -6.29 -1.72 27.86
CA GLU A 111 -6.40 -2.56 29.05
C GLU A 111 -5.03 -3.15 29.43
N ILE A 112 -4.29 -3.70 28.46
CA ILE A 112 -2.93 -4.20 28.68
C ILE A 112 -2.01 -3.08 29.19
N HIS A 113 -2.08 -1.88 28.59
CA HIS A 113 -1.28 -0.73 29.04
C HIS A 113 -1.69 -0.23 30.43
N LYS A 114 -2.93 -0.48 30.86
CA LYS A 114 -3.41 -0.14 32.20
C LYS A 114 -2.99 -1.18 33.23
N GLU A 115 -2.96 -2.46 32.85
CA GLU A 115 -2.46 -3.56 33.69
C GLU A 115 -0.93 -3.58 33.80
N MET A 116 -0.21 -3.14 32.75
CA MET A 116 1.17 -2.70 32.86
C MET A 116 1.19 -1.42 33.71
N ASN A 117 1.15 -1.59 35.03
CA ASN A 117 1.16 -0.48 35.98
C ASN A 117 2.33 0.47 35.67
N LEU A 118 2.02 1.73 35.39
CA LEU A 118 3.00 2.82 35.32
C LEU A 118 3.95 2.80 36.52
N ASP A 119 3.42 2.52 37.71
CA ASP A 119 4.17 2.38 38.95
C ASP A 119 5.17 1.20 38.93
N SER A 120 4.84 0.09 38.27
CA SER A 120 5.74 -1.06 38.14
C SER A 120 6.84 -0.81 37.13
N VAL A 121 6.55 -0.07 36.06
CA VAL A 121 7.57 0.37 35.08
C VAL A 121 8.50 1.41 35.71
N GLU A 122 7.95 2.41 36.41
CA GLU A 122 8.73 3.44 37.10
C GLU A 122 9.63 2.83 38.20
N LYS A 123 9.08 1.90 39.00
CA LYS A 123 9.87 1.16 39.99
C LYS A 123 10.98 0.35 39.33
N LEU A 124 10.71 -0.38 38.25
CA LEU A 124 11.74 -1.17 37.56
C LEU A 124 12.83 -0.27 36.97
N MET A 125 12.48 0.90 36.42
CA MET A 125 13.46 1.86 35.93
C MET A 125 14.30 2.46 37.07
N SER A 126 13.68 2.76 38.22
CA SER A 126 14.40 3.22 39.41
C SER A 126 15.34 2.16 39.96
N ASP A 127 14.86 0.92 40.14
CA ASP A 127 15.66 -0.22 40.62
C ASP A 127 16.84 -0.51 39.67
N THR A 128 16.63 -0.37 38.35
CA THR A 128 17.69 -0.52 37.35
C THR A 128 18.71 0.62 37.42
N ALA A 129 18.24 1.87 37.60
CA ALA A 129 19.12 3.02 37.74
C ALA A 129 19.98 2.92 39.01
N GLU A 130 19.39 2.47 40.13
CA GLU A 130 20.10 2.20 41.38
C GLU A 130 21.11 1.06 41.23
N ALA A 131 20.72 -0.06 40.59
CA ALA A 131 21.63 -1.17 40.33
C ALA A 131 22.82 -0.76 39.45
N VAL A 132 22.60 0.08 38.43
CA VAL A 132 23.68 0.63 37.59
C VAL A 132 24.57 1.58 38.39
N ALA A 133 24.00 2.42 39.24
CA ALA A 133 24.79 3.31 40.11
C ALA A 133 25.64 2.51 41.11
N TYR A 134 25.06 1.48 41.72
CA TYR A 134 25.75 0.56 42.63
C TYR A 134 26.87 -0.20 41.91
N GLN A 135 26.62 -0.68 40.69
CA GLN A 135 27.66 -1.32 39.88
C GLN A 135 28.80 -0.35 39.60
N ARG A 136 28.52 0.91 39.23
CA ARG A 136 29.55 1.93 39.01
C ARG A 136 30.34 2.25 40.28
N GLU A 137 29.70 2.22 41.44
CA GLU A 137 30.38 2.39 42.72
C GLU A 137 31.30 1.20 43.03
N ILE A 138 30.85 -0.04 42.78
CA ILE A 138 31.70 -1.23 42.87
C ILE A 138 32.88 -1.12 41.90
N ASP A 139 32.63 -0.75 40.65
CA ASP A 139 33.66 -0.61 39.62
C ASP A 139 34.69 0.44 40.07
N GLY A 140 34.24 1.58 40.62
CA GLY A 140 35.13 2.62 41.16
C GLY A 140 35.93 2.16 42.39
N LEU A 141 35.32 1.38 43.30
CA LEU A 141 36.01 0.81 44.45
C LEU A 141 37.02 -0.29 44.07
N MET A 142 36.72 -1.08 43.04
CA MET A 142 37.66 -2.06 42.48
C MET A 142 38.85 -1.34 41.86
N MET A 143 38.62 -0.32 41.02
CA MET A 143 39.69 0.50 40.44
C MET A 143 40.54 1.21 41.50
N SER A 144 39.94 1.69 42.59
CA SER A 144 40.68 2.34 43.69
C SER A 144 41.51 1.37 44.53
N LYS A 145 41.22 0.07 44.52
CA LYS A 145 41.92 -0.95 45.33
C LYS A 145 42.98 -1.72 44.55
N MET A 146 42.94 -1.68 43.23
CA MET A 146 43.96 -2.31 42.38
C MET A 146 45.26 -1.51 42.41
N SER A 147 46.39 -2.20 42.59
CA SER A 147 47.72 -1.60 42.47
C SER A 147 48.10 -1.47 40.98
N ALA A 148 48.98 -0.53 40.64
CA ALA A 148 49.45 -0.33 39.26
C ALA A 148 50.06 -1.62 38.66
N ASP A 149 50.78 -2.40 39.47
CA ASP A 149 51.36 -3.68 39.05
C ASP A 149 50.29 -4.74 38.73
N GLU A 150 49.18 -4.77 39.50
CA GLU A 150 48.06 -5.69 39.27
C GLU A 150 47.25 -5.29 38.03
N GLU A 151 47.16 -3.99 37.74
CA GLU A 151 46.52 -3.49 36.53
C GLU A 151 47.33 -3.82 35.27
N GLU A 152 48.67 -3.77 35.34
CA GLU A 152 49.55 -4.26 34.26
C GLU A 152 49.42 -5.77 34.03
N ASP A 153 49.27 -6.57 35.09
CA ASP A 153 49.03 -8.01 35.00
C ASP A 153 47.71 -8.32 34.28
N VAL A 154 46.63 -7.63 34.66
CA VAL A 154 45.30 -7.77 34.03
C VAL A 154 45.34 -7.32 32.57
N GLN A 155 46.03 -6.22 32.24
CA GLN A 155 46.19 -5.77 30.85
C GLN A 155 46.95 -6.80 30.00
N ARG A 156 47.97 -7.46 30.56
CA ARG A 156 48.69 -8.55 29.88
C ARG A 156 47.79 -9.76 29.65
N GLU A 157 47.00 -10.18 30.64
CA GLU A 157 46.06 -11.28 30.48
C GLU A 157 44.98 -10.96 29.43
N LEU A 158 44.46 -9.73 29.44
CA LEU A 158 43.51 -9.25 28.44
C LEU A 158 44.12 -9.26 27.04
N ALA A 159 45.37 -8.84 26.87
CA ALA A 159 46.08 -8.91 25.59
C ALA A 159 46.25 -10.36 25.09
N ILE A 160 46.52 -11.30 26.00
CA ILE A 160 46.61 -12.74 25.66
C ILE A 160 45.24 -13.27 25.20
N LEU A 161 44.16 -12.95 25.92
CA LEU A 161 42.80 -13.37 25.56
C LEU A 161 42.36 -12.74 24.23
N GLN A 162 42.67 -11.47 24.00
CA GLN A 162 42.42 -10.81 22.72
C GLN A 162 43.19 -11.49 21.59
N ALA A 163 44.48 -11.80 21.77
CA ALA A 163 45.29 -12.49 20.77
C ALA A 163 44.74 -13.91 20.47
N GLN A 164 44.27 -14.63 21.49
CA GLN A 164 43.63 -15.94 21.32
C GLN A 164 42.31 -15.87 20.55
N GLU A 165 41.48 -14.86 20.84
CA GLU A 165 40.20 -14.67 20.15
C GLU A 165 40.41 -14.19 18.71
N THR A 166 41.38 -13.29 18.47
CA THR A 166 41.75 -12.88 17.11
C THR A 166 42.40 -14.00 16.32
N ALA A 167 43.23 -14.84 16.94
CA ALA A 167 43.80 -16.02 16.28
C ALA A 167 42.72 -17.05 15.90
N LYS A 168 41.68 -17.23 16.73
CA LYS A 168 40.49 -18.03 16.36
C LYS A 168 39.72 -17.43 15.18
N ILE A 169 39.63 -16.10 15.10
CA ILE A 169 38.98 -15.41 13.98
C ILE A 169 39.82 -15.53 12.70
N GLU A 170 41.15 -15.48 12.80
CA GLU A 170 42.08 -15.69 11.69
C GLU A 170 42.13 -17.16 11.23
N GLU A 171 42.03 -18.15 12.13
CA GLU A 171 41.85 -19.57 11.79
C GLU A 171 40.50 -19.86 11.11
N GLN A 172 39.50 -19.01 11.31
CA GLN A 172 38.22 -19.04 10.59
C GLN A 172 38.24 -18.23 9.28
N SER A 173 39.36 -17.59 8.93
CA SER A 173 39.56 -17.07 7.58
C SER A 173 40.14 -18.19 6.71
N PRO A 174 39.38 -18.76 5.76
CA PRO A 174 39.94 -19.76 4.86
C PRO A 174 41.02 -19.11 3.99
N THR A 175 42.22 -19.67 4.12
CA THR A 175 43.28 -19.73 3.11
C THR A 175 42.73 -19.56 1.69
N THR A 176 43.21 -18.52 0.99
CA THR A 176 43.33 -18.41 -0.47
C THR A 176 42.45 -19.35 -1.30
N ILE A 177 41.20 -18.97 -1.53
CA ILE A 177 40.41 -19.54 -2.63
C ILE A 177 40.92 -18.85 -3.90
N GLY A 178 41.71 -19.58 -4.70
CA GLY A 178 41.99 -19.20 -6.09
C GLY A 178 40.67 -19.13 -6.85
N LEU A 179 40.15 -17.92 -7.04
CA LEU A 179 38.99 -17.69 -7.88
C LEU A 179 39.36 -18.03 -9.33
N PRO A 180 38.60 -18.89 -10.02
CA PRO A 180 38.82 -19.12 -11.44
C PRO A 180 38.53 -17.84 -12.24
N ASP A 181 39.38 -17.56 -13.21
CA ASP A 181 39.28 -16.39 -14.08
C ASP A 181 37.92 -16.36 -14.80
N VAL A 182 37.17 -15.27 -14.61
CA VAL A 182 35.83 -15.11 -15.18
C VAL A 182 36.00 -14.81 -16.67
N PRO A 183 35.37 -15.57 -17.59
CA PRO A 183 35.59 -15.39 -19.02
C PRO A 183 35.24 -13.96 -19.45
N GLN A 184 36.24 -13.24 -19.97
CA GLN A 184 36.10 -11.92 -20.60
C GLN A 184 35.32 -12.04 -21.92
N THR A 185 34.00 -12.17 -21.84
CA THR A 185 33.15 -12.03 -23.02
C THR A 185 32.53 -10.64 -23.00
N ARG A 186 32.98 -9.75 -23.89
CA ARG A 186 32.32 -8.45 -24.12
C ARG A 186 30.90 -8.70 -24.61
N LEU A 187 29.92 -8.21 -23.85
CA LEU A 187 28.53 -8.09 -24.29
C LEU A 187 28.42 -6.96 -25.33
N PRO A 188 27.61 -7.13 -26.39
CA PRO A 188 27.49 -6.15 -27.46
C PRO A 188 26.79 -4.87 -27.00
N GLU A 189 27.37 -3.72 -27.40
CA GLU A 189 26.79 -2.39 -27.22
C GLU A 189 25.39 -2.33 -27.81
N THR A 190 24.39 -2.16 -26.94
CA THR A 190 23.04 -1.80 -27.37
C THR A 190 22.82 -0.35 -26.96
N ALA A 191 22.59 0.50 -27.96
CA ALA A 191 22.51 1.96 -27.86
C ALA A 191 21.49 2.43 -26.80
N GLU A 192 21.91 3.36 -25.95
CA GLU A 192 21.02 4.07 -25.03
C GLU A 192 20.22 5.16 -25.77
N PRO A 193 18.92 5.34 -25.47
CA PRO A 193 18.14 6.45 -25.99
C PRO A 193 18.50 7.76 -25.27
N ALA A 194 18.69 8.81 -26.08
CA ALA A 194 19.01 10.16 -25.64
C ALA A 194 17.95 10.75 -24.69
N TYR A 195 18.37 11.15 -23.49
CA TYR A 195 17.59 12.03 -22.62
C TYR A 195 18.05 13.48 -22.82
N ASN A 196 17.18 14.29 -23.44
CA ASN A 196 17.41 15.72 -23.65
C ASN A 196 17.43 16.47 -22.29
N GLN A 197 18.54 17.14 -21.98
CA GLN A 197 18.60 18.15 -20.92
C GLN A 197 18.10 19.50 -21.44
N PRO A 198 17.30 20.27 -20.68
CA PRO A 198 17.03 21.66 -21.02
C PRO A 198 18.27 22.53 -20.76
N ALA A 199 18.57 23.37 -21.75
CA ALA A 199 19.77 24.17 -21.88
C ALA A 199 19.99 25.19 -20.75
N GLN A 200 21.21 25.21 -20.22
CA GLN A 200 21.76 26.31 -19.46
C GLN A 200 22.01 27.50 -20.41
N GLN A 201 21.15 28.51 -20.34
CA GLN A 201 21.44 29.82 -20.93
C GLN A 201 22.12 30.71 -19.88
N SER A 202 23.42 30.91 -20.09
CA SER A 202 24.05 32.23 -20.09
C SER A 202 23.72 33.16 -18.93
N ARG A 203 24.45 33.01 -17.82
CA ARG A 203 24.73 34.14 -16.92
C ARG A 203 25.67 35.11 -17.64
N GLN A 204 25.10 36.09 -18.32
CA GLN A 204 25.77 37.36 -18.60
C GLN A 204 25.28 38.41 -17.59
N SER A 205 26.27 39.08 -17.01
CA SER A 205 26.26 40.15 -16.02
C SER A 205 25.38 41.36 -16.35
N LEU A 206 24.82 42.03 -15.32
CA LEU A 206 24.60 43.49 -15.18
C LEU A 206 24.32 43.81 -13.67
N PRO A 207 24.52 45.05 -13.17
CA PRO A 207 25.10 45.36 -11.86
C PRO A 207 24.08 45.62 -10.73
N LYS A 208 24.55 45.53 -9.48
CA LYS A 208 23.83 45.94 -8.26
C LYS A 208 24.12 47.42 -7.96
N GLU A 209 23.11 48.26 -8.03
CA GLU A 209 22.94 49.51 -7.26
C GLU A 209 21.47 49.94 -7.39
N GLU A 210 20.93 50.66 -6.40
CA GLU A 210 19.53 51.12 -6.25
C GLU A 210 18.54 50.19 -5.50
N ALA A 211 18.91 49.73 -4.30
CA ALA A 211 17.90 49.23 -3.35
C ALA A 211 18.21 49.62 -1.88
N GLN A 212 18.71 50.85 -1.67
CA GLN A 212 18.85 51.41 -0.32
C GLN A 212 18.10 52.75 -0.10
N GLU A 213 17.32 53.25 -1.07
CA GLU A 213 16.66 54.56 -0.93
C GLU A 213 15.12 54.52 -0.75
N ALA A 214 14.53 53.35 -0.49
CA ALA A 214 13.07 53.24 -0.26
C ALA A 214 12.71 52.71 1.14
N MET A 215 13.57 52.93 2.14
CA MET A 215 13.27 52.64 3.54
C MET A 215 13.38 53.87 4.46
N LEU A 216 13.32 55.07 3.86
CA LEU A 216 13.19 56.33 4.60
C LEU A 216 12.28 57.32 3.84
N ALA A 217 10.98 57.03 3.83
CA ALA A 217 9.91 58.00 3.60
C ALA A 217 8.62 57.51 4.29
#